data_AF-A0A4S3JP99-F1
#
_entry.id   AF-A0A4S3JP99-F1
#
_cell.length_a   1.000
_cell.length_b   1.000
_cell.length_c   1.000
_cell.angle_alpha   90.00
_cell.angle_beta   90.00
_cell.angle_gamma   90.00
#
_symmetry.space_group_name_H-M   'P 1'
#
loop_
_entity.id
_entity.type
_entity.pdbx_description
1 polymer ?
#
loop_
_entity_poly.entity_id
_entity_poly.type
_entity_poly.pdbx_seq_one_letter_code
_entity_poly.pdbx_strand_id
1 'polypeptide(L)'
;MLDDSGSFVGGAAKEIQEETGLIISHHELVDMTSLAAQSIARSADSEILQEAVYPSPGGCDEFIPLFLCQKRMPRREIDAMQGRLTGLREKGEKITLKVVSMKELWKEGLRDGKSLAAWALYRGLKEEGRI
;
A
#
# COMPACT_ATOMS: atom_id res chain seq x y z
N MET A 1 3.31 -8.61 -3.74
CA MET A 1 3.62 -9.62 -4.78
C MET A 1 2.31 -10.13 -5.39
N LEU A 2 2.34 -10.82 -6.54
CA LEU A 2 1.15 -11.52 -7.05
C LEU A 2 0.97 -12.83 -6.28
N ASP A 3 -0.28 -13.23 -5.99
CA ASP A 3 -0.51 -14.57 -5.46
C ASP A 3 -0.32 -15.65 -6.55
N ASP A 4 -0.40 -16.92 -6.15
CA ASP A 4 -0.25 -18.07 -7.05
C ASP A 4 -1.30 -18.12 -8.18
N SER A 5 -2.36 -17.30 -8.08
CA SER A 5 -3.40 -17.15 -9.10
C SER A 5 -3.21 -15.90 -9.99
N GLY A 6 -2.19 -15.10 -9.74
CA GLY A 6 -1.94 -13.83 -10.43
C GLY A 6 -2.80 -12.67 -9.94
N SER A 7 -3.55 -12.83 -8.84
CA SER A 7 -4.35 -11.77 -8.24
C SER A 7 -3.51 -10.93 -7.27
N PHE A 8 -3.41 -9.64 -7.56
CA PHE A 8 -2.67 -8.70 -6.71
C PHE A 8 -3.35 -8.51 -5.34
N VAL A 9 -4.69 -8.53 -5.32
CA VAL A 9 -5.47 -8.28 -4.10
C VAL A 9 -5.32 -9.45 -3.11
N GLY A 10 -5.23 -10.68 -3.61
CA GLY A 10 -5.00 -11.86 -2.77
C GLY A 10 -3.57 -11.91 -2.21
N GLY A 11 -2.59 -11.54 -3.04
CA GLY A 11 -1.20 -11.37 -2.59
C GLY A 11 -1.08 -10.32 -1.50
N ALA A 12 -1.67 -9.13 -1.70
CA ALA A 12 -1.64 -8.05 -0.72
C ALA A 12 -2.35 -8.40 0.59
N ALA A 13 -3.50 -9.08 0.54
CA ALA A 13 -4.21 -9.51 1.74
C ALA A 13 -3.41 -10.53 2.56
N LYS A 14 -2.74 -11.47 1.88
CA LYS A 14 -1.87 -12.46 2.50
C LYS A 14 -0.64 -11.79 3.14
N GLU A 15 0.05 -10.92 2.42
CA GLU A 15 1.19 -10.16 2.94
C GLU A 15 0.80 -9.33 4.17
N ILE A 16 -0.35 -8.62 4.14
CA ILE A 16 -0.85 -7.86 5.30
C ILE A 16 -1.07 -8.78 6.51
N GLN A 17 -1.61 -9.98 6.31
CA GLN A 17 -1.79 -10.94 7.41
C GLN A 17 -0.43 -11.41 7.97
N GLU A 18 0.52 -11.77 7.12
CA GLU A 18 1.84 -12.27 7.52
C GLU A 18 2.69 -11.19 8.22
N GLU A 19 2.67 -9.96 7.68
CA GLU A 19 3.50 -8.86 8.15
C GLU A 19 2.87 -8.05 9.29
N THR A 20 1.54 -8.00 9.41
CA THR A 20 0.87 -7.17 10.44
C THR A 20 0.00 -7.97 11.40
N GLY A 21 -0.41 -9.19 11.01
CA GLY A 21 -1.40 -9.99 11.72
C GLY A 21 -2.85 -9.51 11.51
N LEU A 22 -3.08 -8.52 10.65
CA LEU A 22 -4.43 -8.07 10.31
C LEU A 22 -5.06 -9.02 9.30
N ILE A 23 -6.24 -9.52 9.64
CA ILE A 23 -7.08 -10.25 8.68
C ILE A 23 -7.94 -9.22 7.96
N ILE A 24 -7.79 -9.18 6.64
CA ILE A 24 -8.56 -8.31 5.76
C ILE A 24 -9.17 -9.13 4.64
N SER A 25 -10.34 -8.72 4.18
CA SER A 25 -10.94 -9.23 2.97
C SER A 25 -10.55 -8.38 1.76
N HIS A 26 -10.61 -8.99 0.57
CA HIS A 26 -10.27 -8.36 -0.70
C HIS A 26 -11.08 -7.08 -0.96
N HIS A 27 -12.33 -7.02 -0.48
CA HIS A 27 -13.20 -5.86 -0.64
C HIS A 27 -12.87 -4.69 0.32
N GLU A 28 -12.01 -4.91 1.31
CA GLU A 28 -11.50 -3.86 2.21
C GLU A 28 -10.32 -3.08 1.59
N LEU A 29 -9.86 -3.47 0.40
CA LEU A 29 -8.76 -2.85 -0.32
C LEU A 29 -9.26 -1.95 -1.45
N VAL A 30 -8.88 -0.67 -1.39
CA VAL A 30 -9.16 0.32 -2.43
C VAL A 30 -7.89 0.57 -3.24
N ASP A 31 -7.91 0.31 -4.55
CA ASP A 31 -6.79 0.61 -5.45
C ASP A 31 -6.65 2.12 -5.67
N MET A 32 -5.74 2.76 -4.94
CA MET A 32 -5.53 4.21 -5.03
C MET A 32 -4.86 4.60 -6.35
N THR A 33 -4.02 3.72 -6.90
CA THR A 33 -3.34 3.96 -8.17
C THR A 33 -4.31 3.94 -9.34
N SER A 34 -5.23 2.99 -9.39
CA SER A 34 -6.30 2.94 -10.38
C SER A 34 -7.27 4.12 -10.22
N LEU A 35 -7.67 4.45 -8.98
CA LEU A 35 -8.49 5.63 -8.74
C LEU A 35 -7.80 6.91 -9.25
N ALA A 36 -6.54 7.15 -8.89
CA ALA A 36 -5.81 8.33 -9.37
C ALA A 36 -5.69 8.34 -10.91
N ALA A 37 -5.45 7.19 -11.54
CA ALA A 37 -5.33 7.06 -12.99
C ALA A 37 -6.62 7.47 -13.75
N GLN A 38 -7.81 7.29 -13.14
CA GLN A 38 -9.08 7.73 -13.75
C GLN A 38 -9.15 9.25 -13.97
N SER A 39 -8.37 10.05 -13.22
CA SER A 39 -8.30 11.50 -13.40
C SER A 39 -7.33 11.93 -14.51
N ILE A 40 -6.54 11.00 -15.04
CA ILE A 40 -5.56 11.28 -16.10
C ILE A 40 -6.26 11.17 -17.45
N ALA A 41 -6.31 12.28 -18.20
CA ALA A 41 -6.80 12.26 -19.57
C ALA A 41 -5.88 11.41 -20.44
N ARG A 42 -6.39 10.28 -20.96
CA ARG A 42 -5.67 9.43 -21.92
C ARG A 42 -5.84 10.01 -23.34
N SER A 43 -4.73 10.29 -24.00
CA SER A 43 -4.71 10.60 -25.44
C SER A 43 -4.66 9.29 -26.25
N ALA A 44 -5.05 9.35 -27.54
CA ALA A 44 -4.94 8.20 -28.44
C ALA A 44 -3.50 7.69 -28.63
N ASP A 45 -2.50 8.54 -28.36
CA ASP A 45 -1.07 8.25 -28.44
C ASP A 45 -0.44 7.89 -27.09
N SER A 46 -1.24 7.67 -26.04
CA SER A 46 -0.73 7.32 -24.71
C SER A 46 -0.19 5.89 -24.67
N GLU A 47 0.98 5.71 -24.07
CA GLU A 47 1.57 4.39 -23.84
C GLU A 47 0.67 3.50 -22.96
N ILE A 48 0.66 2.19 -23.23
CA ILE A 48 -0.08 1.21 -22.43
C ILE A 48 0.75 0.87 -21.18
N LEU A 49 0.60 1.68 -20.14
CA LEU A 49 1.25 1.49 -18.84
C LEU A 49 0.28 0.90 -17.80
N GLN A 50 0.84 0.22 -16.80
CA GLN A 50 0.08 -0.26 -15.66
C GLN A 50 -0.40 0.92 -14.81
N GLU A 51 -1.61 0.82 -14.25
CA GLU A 51 -2.14 1.80 -13.30
C GLU A 51 -1.45 1.61 -11.94
N ALA A 52 -0.20 2.05 -11.85
CA ALA A 52 0.70 1.76 -10.74
C ALA A 52 1.79 2.83 -10.60
N VAL A 53 2.48 2.82 -9.45
CA VAL A 53 3.68 3.64 -9.25
C VAL A 53 4.90 2.89 -9.79
N TYR A 54 5.67 3.56 -10.64
CA TYR A 54 6.96 3.08 -11.13
C TYR A 54 8.07 3.69 -10.27
N PRO A 55 8.80 2.90 -9.44
CA PRO A 55 9.80 3.45 -8.53
C PRO A 55 11.00 4.09 -9.23
N SER A 56 11.35 3.57 -10.41
CA SER A 56 12.47 4.07 -11.22
C SER A 56 12.16 3.86 -12.71
N PRO A 57 11.32 4.71 -13.34
CA PRO A 57 10.87 4.52 -14.72
C PRO A 57 11.99 4.46 -15.76
N GLY A 58 13.16 5.06 -15.46
CA GLY A 58 14.34 5.01 -16.32
C GLY A 58 15.30 3.85 -16.03
N GLY A 59 15.08 3.08 -14.96
CA GLY A 59 15.98 2.04 -14.48
C GLY A 59 15.39 0.63 -14.45
N CYS A 60 14.07 0.50 -14.26
CA CYS A 60 13.37 -0.78 -14.30
C CYS A 60 11.92 -0.61 -14.78
N ASP A 61 11.33 -1.72 -15.21
CA ASP A 61 9.90 -1.85 -15.54
C ASP A 61 9.08 -2.32 -14.32
N GLU A 62 9.67 -2.34 -13.12
CA GLU A 62 8.96 -2.65 -11.88
C GLU A 62 7.85 -1.63 -11.64
N PHE A 63 6.66 -2.14 -11.32
CA PHE A 63 5.50 -1.32 -11.01
C PHE A 63 4.84 -1.81 -9.72
N ILE A 64 4.29 -0.87 -8.96
CA ILE A 64 3.73 -1.10 -7.63
C ILE A 64 2.34 -0.46 -7.57
N PRO A 65 1.28 -1.25 -7.73
CA PRO A 65 -0.07 -0.84 -7.37
C PRO A 65 -0.14 -0.53 -5.87
N LEU A 66 -0.81 0.56 -5.48
CA LEU A 66 -0.91 0.98 -4.09
C LEU A 66 -2.36 0.93 -3.61
N PHE A 67 -2.60 0.11 -2.60
CA PHE A 67 -3.92 -0.11 -2.04
C PHE A 67 -4.07 0.55 -0.67
N LEU A 68 -5.25 1.10 -0.40
CA LEU A 68 -5.66 1.57 0.91
C LEU A 68 -6.50 0.49 1.59
N CYS A 69 -6.06 0.07 2.77
CA CYS A 69 -6.87 -0.68 3.73
C CYS A 69 -7.32 0.27 4.84
N GLN A 70 -8.63 0.41 5.06
CA GLN A 70 -9.16 1.23 6.16
C GLN A 70 -9.97 0.37 7.13
N LYS A 71 -9.52 0.32 8.39
CA LYS A 71 -10.13 -0.49 9.44
C LYS A 71 -10.46 0.36 10.66
N ARG A 72 -11.64 0.16 11.24
CA ARG A 72 -11.97 0.65 12.58
C ARG A 72 -11.61 -0.44 13.58
N MET A 73 -10.75 -0.11 14.53
CA MET A 73 -10.27 -1.06 15.54
C MET A 73 -10.34 -0.44 16.94
N PRO A 74 -10.55 -1.25 18.00
CA PRO A 74 -10.39 -0.81 19.36
C PRO A 74 -8.99 -0.25 19.61
N ARG A 75 -8.89 0.87 20.34
CA ARG A 75 -7.60 1.54 20.59
C ARG A 75 -6.55 0.61 21.19
N ARG A 76 -6.96 -0.26 22.13
CA ARG A 76 -6.12 -1.29 22.75
C ARG A 76 -5.48 -2.25 21.73
N GLU A 77 -6.17 -2.56 20.64
CA GLU A 77 -5.67 -3.47 19.61
C GLU A 77 -4.66 -2.76 18.70
N ILE A 78 -4.91 -1.48 18.39
CA ILE A 78 -3.94 -0.62 17.68
C ILE A 78 -2.65 -0.48 18.49
N ASP A 79 -2.77 -0.19 19.80
CA ASP A 79 -1.61 -0.02 20.67
C ASP A 79 -0.82 -1.34 20.82
N ALA A 80 -1.51 -2.49 20.84
CA ALA A 80 -0.87 -3.81 20.89
C ALA A 80 -0.08 -4.18 19.61
N MET A 81 -0.29 -3.47 18.49
CA MET A 81 0.51 -3.69 17.27
C MET A 81 1.89 -3.05 17.36
N GLN A 82 2.08 -2.03 18.18
CA GLN A 82 3.35 -1.30 18.27
C GLN A 82 4.49 -2.22 18.74
N GLY A 83 5.57 -2.26 17.96
CA GLY A 83 6.76 -3.07 18.27
C GLY A 83 6.56 -4.58 18.09
N ARG A 84 5.42 -5.03 17.55
CA ARG A 84 5.19 -6.45 17.28
C ARG A 84 6.18 -6.96 16.24
N LEU A 85 6.78 -8.10 16.54
CA LEU A 85 7.67 -8.82 15.64
C LEU A 85 6.84 -9.71 14.72
N THR A 86 7.02 -9.57 13.41
CA THR A 86 6.20 -10.20 12.38
C THR A 86 7.06 -10.61 11.17
N GLY A 87 6.41 -11.09 10.10
CA GLY A 87 7.07 -11.66 8.93
C GLY A 87 7.55 -13.10 9.16
N LEU A 88 7.99 -13.74 8.08
CA LEU A 88 8.50 -15.11 8.11
C LEU A 88 9.96 -15.12 8.62
N ARG A 89 10.13 -14.96 9.94
CA ARG A 89 11.47 -14.87 10.57
C ARG A 89 12.36 -16.08 10.28
N GLU A 90 11.77 -17.27 10.19
CA GLU A 90 12.47 -18.50 9.83
C GLU A 90 13.00 -18.48 8.39
N LYS A 91 12.38 -17.68 7.51
CA LYS A 91 12.81 -17.43 6.13
C LYS A 91 13.68 -16.17 5.99
N GLY A 92 14.12 -15.58 7.10
CA GLY A 92 15.02 -14.42 7.12
C GLY A 92 14.32 -13.06 7.10
N GLU A 93 12.99 -13.04 7.04
CA GLU A 93 12.21 -11.81 7.03
C GLU A 93 11.94 -11.32 8.46
N LYS A 94 12.62 -10.24 8.86
CA LYS A 94 12.55 -9.69 10.22
C LYS A 94 11.84 -8.34 10.20
N ILE A 95 10.53 -8.35 10.40
CA ILE A 95 9.71 -7.14 10.41
C ILE A 95 9.37 -6.77 11.86
N THR A 96 9.38 -5.46 12.13
CA THR A 96 8.91 -4.88 13.39
C THR A 96 7.90 -3.79 13.08
N LEU A 97 6.69 -3.93 13.59
CA LEU A 97 5.63 -2.96 13.34
C LEU A 97 5.86 -1.66 14.10
N LYS A 98 5.69 -0.54 13.39
CA LYS A 98 5.64 0.81 13.97
C LYS A 98 4.31 1.47 13.61
N VAL A 99 3.46 1.68 14.59
CA VAL A 99 2.23 2.44 14.46
C VAL A 99 2.57 3.92 14.51
N VAL A 100 2.24 4.64 13.45
CA VAL A 100 2.49 6.08 13.32
C VAL A 100 1.19 6.84 13.13
N SER A 101 1.15 8.09 13.59
CA SER A 101 0.05 8.97 13.24
C SER A 101 0.12 9.30 11.75
N MET A 102 -1.02 9.25 11.05
CA MET A 102 -1.08 9.51 9.60
C MET A 102 -0.45 10.86 9.19
N LYS A 103 -0.54 11.89 10.03
CA LYS A 103 0.08 13.21 9.79
C LYS A 103 1.61 13.20 9.85
N GLU A 104 2.20 12.23 10.55
CA GLU A 104 3.66 12.09 10.71
C GLU A 104 4.25 11.04 9.74
N LEU A 105 3.42 10.27 9.03
CA LEU A 105 3.86 9.17 8.17
C LEU A 105 4.93 9.60 7.16
N TRP A 106 4.78 10.76 6.52
CA TRP A 106 5.76 11.26 5.55
C TRP A 106 7.14 11.60 6.15
N LYS A 107 7.21 11.91 7.45
CA LYS A 107 8.48 12.13 8.15
C LYS A 107 9.12 10.81 8.56
N GLU A 108 8.30 9.91 9.07
CA GLU A 108 8.75 8.59 9.54
C GLU A 108 9.17 7.68 8.37
N GLY A 109 8.43 7.74 7.26
CA GLY A 109 8.68 7.01 6.02
C GLY A 109 9.50 7.77 4.98
N LEU A 110 10.16 8.89 5.35
CA LEU A 110 10.86 9.78 4.41
C LEU A 110 11.86 9.07 3.49
N ARG A 111 12.44 7.96 3.95
CA ARG A 111 13.46 7.19 3.21
C ARG A 111 12.88 6.08 2.34
N ASP A 112 11.57 5.84 2.40
CA ASP A 112 10.89 4.79 1.64
C ASP A 112 9.96 5.41 0.60
N GLY A 113 10.29 5.18 -0.68
CA GLY A 113 9.52 5.73 -1.79
C GLY A 113 8.08 5.21 -1.84
N LYS A 114 7.84 3.95 -1.45
CA LYS A 114 6.50 3.34 -1.45
C LYS A 114 5.61 4.02 -0.42
N SER A 115 6.14 4.27 0.78
CA SER A 115 5.46 5.01 1.85
C SER A 115 5.08 6.43 1.43
N LEU A 116 6.02 7.16 0.81
CA LEU A 116 5.75 8.53 0.35
C LEU A 116 4.73 8.57 -0.79
N ALA A 117 4.82 7.64 -1.75
CA ALA A 117 3.86 7.54 -2.84
C ALA A 117 2.45 7.21 -2.32
N ALA A 118 2.32 6.23 -1.43
CA ALA A 118 1.04 5.86 -0.81
C ALA A 118 0.45 7.03 -0.01
N TRP A 119 1.28 7.75 0.75
CA TRP A 119 0.85 8.93 1.50
C TRP A 119 0.36 10.04 0.57
N ALA A 120 1.08 10.33 -0.51
CA ALA A 120 0.70 11.38 -1.47
C ALA A 120 -0.63 11.05 -2.18
N LEU A 121 -0.80 9.81 -2.65
CA LEU A 121 -2.06 9.36 -3.26
C LEU A 121 -3.22 9.44 -2.27
N TYR A 122 -3.04 8.96 -1.04
CA TYR A 122 -4.05 9.07 0.00
C TYR A 122 -4.46 10.53 0.25
N ARG A 123 -3.49 11.44 0.31
CA ARG A 123 -3.76 12.87 0.52
C ARG A 123 -4.54 13.48 -0.64
N GLY A 124 -4.08 13.29 -1.88
CA GLY A 124 -4.72 13.85 -3.07
C GLY A 124 -6.15 13.32 -3.25
N LEU A 125 -6.35 12.00 -3.19
CA LEU A 125 -7.67 11.40 -3.33
C LEU A 125 -8.64 11.83 -2.23
N LYS A 126 -8.16 12.00 -1.00
CA LYS A 126 -8.97 12.49 0.12
C LYS A 126 -9.35 13.97 -0.05
N GLU A 127 -8.43 14.80 -0.52
CA GLU A 127 -8.68 16.22 -0.81
C GLU A 127 -9.70 16.39 -1.94
N GLU A 128 -9.71 15.47 -2.91
CA GLU A 128 -10.72 15.36 -3.96
C GLU A 128 -12.05 14.71 -3.51
N GLY A 129 -12.14 14.20 -2.27
CA GLY A 129 -13.34 13.54 -1.75
C GLY A 129 -13.64 12.17 -2.37
N ARG A 130 -12.62 11.48 -2.89
CA ARG A 130 -12.73 10.19 -3.59
C ARG A 130 -12.53 8.98 -2.68
N ILE A 131 -12.04 9.21 -1.45
CA ILE A 131 -11.85 8.23 -0.36
C ILE A 131 -12.11 8.87 1.01
#